data_AF-M2U8H8-F1
#
_entry.id   AF-M2U8H8-F1
#
_cell.length_a   1.000
_cell.length_b   1.000
_cell.length_c   1.000
_cell.angle_alpha   90.00
_cell.angle_beta   90.00
_cell.angle_gamma   90.00
#
_symmetry.space_group_name_H-M   'P 1'
#
loop_
_entity.id
_entity.type
_entity.pdbx_description
1 polymer ?
#
loop_
_entity_poly.entity_id
_entity_poly.type
_entity_poly.pdbx_seq_one_letter_code
_entity_poly.pdbx_strand_id
1 'polypeptide(L)'
;MGFDYALVHLKYTIPPAVLLTWLYRPFFTKLDAYKVFYLIFVAVTSTIPWDSYLIRTGIWSYPGHVIIGPKLYDIPLEEVFFFVVQTYNTSLLYLLLSRPTFQPVYLRIESGASRNPWRFAKLTGQLFLLGMIAWGWQCVWNGGDGTYTGLILIWAGPFLLLLWSLAYQFILALPLTNTALPILLPTFYLWIVDTLALRRGTWVINVGTKYGAHLWDGLEIEEALFFFVTNALIVCGQLAFDNALAVLYTFPGLFTDPSLLPSPLLLMRALLTPSSKYDAERLQGLDEAVRRLKRKSRSFYLASATFPGPLRADLLLLYSFCRVADDLVDNASDAEEAKVWIAKLRKFLNNVYNDKVARTAVHAQICADFPLDTQSALLQLPTSKLSHQPLEDLLRGFEMDLGFDKAPLIETTEDLQLYAERVAGTVAQMCIELIFYWYPSTLSAEEQRAIIAAGNNMGVALQYVNISRDIEVDAKIDRVYLPLKWLADVGLSYEDVLKRPNQAQVETLRKRLLKDAFSLYETAKDAIERLPIDARGPIRVAVESYMEIGRVLGQENYKVKAGRATVPKLRRIIVAWTTLNRK
;
A
#
# COMPACT_ATOMS: atom_id res chain seq x y z
N MET A 1 -24.21 -39.21 13.86
CA MET A 1 -24.81 -37.99 13.29
C MET A 1 -23.72 -37.42 12.38
N GLY A 2 -23.96 -37.31 11.07
CA GLY A 2 -22.96 -36.99 10.05
C GLY A 2 -22.47 -35.54 10.04
N PHE A 3 -22.04 -35.02 11.18
CA PHE A 3 -21.66 -33.61 11.31
C PHE A 3 -20.19 -33.41 11.64
N ASP A 4 -19.39 -34.47 11.79
CA ASP A 4 -18.03 -34.36 12.28
C ASP A 4 -17.14 -33.50 11.36
N TYR A 5 -17.29 -33.62 10.04
CA TYR A 5 -16.54 -32.76 9.12
C TYR A 5 -17.02 -31.29 9.21
N ALA A 6 -18.33 -31.06 9.22
CA ALA A 6 -18.86 -29.71 9.42
C ALA A 6 -18.42 -29.07 10.76
N LEU A 7 -18.27 -29.88 11.81
CA LEU A 7 -17.75 -29.44 13.11
C LEU A 7 -16.26 -29.06 13.05
N VAL A 8 -15.46 -29.70 12.19
CA VAL A 8 -14.07 -29.27 11.92
C VAL A 8 -14.08 -27.85 11.36
N HIS A 9 -14.94 -27.54 10.38
CA HIS A 9 -15.02 -26.19 9.84
C HIS A 9 -15.46 -25.16 10.88
N LEU A 10 -16.52 -25.46 11.64
CA LEU A 10 -17.04 -24.56 12.66
C LEU A 10 -15.99 -24.24 13.74
N LYS A 11 -15.13 -25.20 14.07
CA LYS A 11 -14.09 -25.02 15.10
C LYS A 11 -12.79 -24.43 14.57
N TYR A 12 -12.40 -24.74 13.34
CA TYR A 12 -11.03 -24.51 12.89
C TYR A 12 -10.90 -23.69 11.61
N THR A 13 -11.84 -23.72 10.66
CA THR A 13 -11.66 -22.95 9.41
C THR A 13 -12.48 -21.66 9.37
N ILE A 14 -13.69 -21.68 9.94
CA ILE A 14 -14.58 -20.51 10.02
C ILE A 14 -14.07 -19.45 11.02
N PRO A 15 -13.58 -19.79 12.22
CA PRO A 15 -13.12 -18.77 13.16
C PRO A 15 -11.94 -17.93 12.63
N PRO A 16 -10.89 -18.50 12.00
CA PRO A 16 -9.87 -17.71 11.32
C PRO A 16 -10.45 -16.85 10.18
N ALA A 17 -11.43 -17.34 9.43
CA ALA A 17 -12.08 -16.57 8.38
C ALA A 17 -12.75 -15.32 8.95
N VAL A 18 -13.58 -15.48 9.99
CA VAL A 18 -14.25 -14.36 10.67
C VAL A 18 -13.24 -13.36 11.22
N LEU A 19 -12.17 -13.84 11.87
CA LEU A 19 -11.13 -12.99 12.44
C LEU A 19 -10.38 -12.20 11.36
N LEU A 20 -9.93 -12.87 10.31
CA LEU A 20 -9.20 -12.24 9.19
C LEU A 20 -10.10 -11.26 8.43
N THR A 21 -11.38 -11.60 8.21
CA THR A 21 -12.35 -10.67 7.63
C THR A 21 -12.50 -9.44 8.50
N TRP A 22 -12.64 -9.59 9.82
CA TRP A 22 -12.76 -8.46 10.73
C TRP A 22 -11.50 -7.57 10.74
N LEU A 23 -10.31 -8.17 10.76
CA LEU A 23 -9.04 -7.46 10.73
C LEU A 23 -8.82 -6.70 9.41
N TYR A 24 -9.15 -7.32 8.27
CA TYR A 24 -8.88 -6.75 6.95
C TYR A 24 -10.03 -5.90 6.39
N ARG A 25 -11.26 -6.03 6.92
CA ARG A 25 -12.45 -5.23 6.56
C ARG A 25 -12.18 -3.75 6.27
N PRO A 26 -11.46 -2.98 7.11
CA PRO A 26 -11.20 -1.56 6.86
C PRO A 26 -10.39 -1.27 5.58
N PHE A 27 -9.66 -2.25 5.06
CA PHE A 27 -8.82 -2.13 3.86
C PHE A 27 -9.44 -2.76 2.62
N PHE A 28 -10.57 -3.46 2.78
CA PHE A 28 -11.15 -4.32 1.76
C PHE A 28 -11.70 -3.50 0.60
N THR A 29 -11.13 -3.68 -0.58
CA THR A 29 -11.54 -2.99 -1.81
C THR A 29 -12.31 -3.92 -2.75
N LYS A 30 -13.00 -3.35 -3.75
CA LYS A 30 -13.62 -4.14 -4.84
C LYS A 30 -12.58 -4.98 -5.60
N LEU A 31 -11.36 -4.46 -5.75
CA LEU A 31 -10.26 -5.17 -6.39
C LEU A 31 -9.82 -6.38 -5.56
N ASP A 32 -9.75 -6.24 -4.23
CA ASP A 32 -9.45 -7.36 -3.32
C ASP A 32 -10.54 -8.44 -3.41
N ALA A 33 -11.82 -8.04 -3.41
CA ALA A 33 -12.93 -8.97 -3.58
C ALA A 33 -12.84 -9.73 -4.91
N TYR A 34 -12.56 -9.02 -6.00
CA TYR A 34 -12.35 -9.62 -7.32
C TYR A 34 -11.20 -10.63 -7.32
N LYS A 35 -10.05 -10.29 -6.72
CA LYS A 35 -8.91 -11.19 -6.58
C LYS A 35 -9.25 -12.47 -5.82
N VAL A 36 -9.88 -12.32 -4.65
CA VAL A 36 -10.22 -13.47 -3.79
C VAL A 36 -11.27 -14.36 -4.47
N PHE A 37 -12.30 -13.77 -5.07
CA PHE A 37 -13.31 -14.54 -5.81
C PHE A 37 -12.72 -15.29 -7.00
N TYR A 38 -11.84 -14.63 -7.76
CA TYR A 38 -11.16 -15.26 -8.90
C TYR A 38 -10.32 -16.46 -8.46
N LEU A 39 -9.56 -16.34 -7.37
CA LEU A 39 -8.75 -17.45 -6.85
C LEU A 39 -9.61 -18.58 -6.28
N ILE A 40 -10.71 -18.28 -5.59
CA ILE A 40 -11.67 -19.31 -5.14
C ILE A 40 -12.24 -20.06 -6.35
N PHE A 41 -12.64 -19.34 -7.40
CA PHE A 41 -13.14 -19.95 -8.62
C PHE A 41 -12.10 -20.88 -9.26
N VAL A 42 -10.85 -20.43 -9.42
CA VAL A 42 -9.75 -21.26 -9.96
C VAL A 42 -9.48 -22.47 -9.05
N ALA A 43 -9.42 -22.28 -7.74
CA ALA A 43 -9.18 -23.37 -6.79
C ALA A 43 -10.27 -24.44 -6.87
N VAL A 44 -11.55 -24.06 -6.79
CA VAL A 44 -12.66 -25.01 -6.86
C VAL A 44 -12.69 -25.74 -8.21
N THR A 45 -12.63 -25.00 -9.32
CA THR A 45 -12.76 -25.59 -10.67
C THR A 45 -11.60 -26.51 -11.03
N SER A 46 -10.37 -26.18 -10.59
CA SER A 46 -9.18 -27.01 -10.86
C SER A 46 -9.05 -28.21 -9.92
N THR A 47 -9.65 -28.16 -8.73
CA THR A 47 -9.55 -29.25 -7.74
C THR A 47 -10.61 -30.33 -7.96
N ILE A 48 -11.82 -29.97 -8.42
CA ILE A 48 -12.93 -30.93 -8.61
C ILE A 48 -12.54 -32.19 -9.42
N PRO A 49 -11.88 -32.09 -10.59
CA PRO A 49 -11.54 -33.29 -11.37
C PRO A 49 -10.52 -34.19 -10.66
N TRP A 50 -9.55 -33.57 -10.00
CA TRP A 50 -8.49 -34.27 -9.27
C TRP A 50 -9.04 -34.98 -8.04
N ASP A 51 -9.85 -34.29 -7.24
CA ASP A 51 -10.40 -34.83 -6.01
C ASP A 51 -11.43 -35.95 -6.29
N SER A 52 -12.27 -35.77 -7.31
CA SER A 52 -13.17 -36.82 -7.78
C SER A 52 -12.41 -38.09 -8.21
N TYR A 53 -11.22 -37.94 -8.82
CA TYR A 53 -10.37 -39.07 -9.20
C TYR A 53 -9.81 -39.80 -7.96
N LEU A 54 -9.35 -39.07 -6.95
CA LEU A 54 -8.86 -39.66 -5.69
C LEU A 54 -9.95 -40.47 -4.98
N ILE A 55 -11.19 -39.97 -4.99
CA ILE A 55 -12.32 -40.67 -4.37
C ILE A 55 -12.67 -41.93 -5.16
N ARG A 56 -12.77 -41.84 -6.50
CA ARG A 56 -13.11 -42.98 -7.36
C ARG A 56 -12.07 -44.09 -7.35
N THR A 57 -10.80 -43.73 -7.20
CA THR A 57 -9.69 -44.69 -7.10
C THR A 57 -9.48 -45.23 -5.70
N GLY A 58 -10.28 -44.76 -4.73
CA GLY A 58 -10.16 -45.18 -3.34
C GLY A 58 -8.85 -44.75 -2.71
N ILE A 59 -8.21 -43.69 -3.18
CA ILE A 59 -7.08 -43.08 -2.47
C ILE A 59 -7.60 -42.31 -1.26
N TRP A 60 -8.71 -41.60 -1.46
CA TRP A 60 -9.40 -40.85 -0.43
C TRP A 60 -10.81 -41.40 -0.20
N SER A 61 -11.21 -41.53 1.07
CA SER A 61 -12.57 -41.90 1.42
C SER A 61 -13.12 -41.07 2.58
N TYR A 62 -14.43 -40.81 2.52
CA TYR A 62 -15.19 -40.12 3.56
C TYR A 62 -16.25 -41.09 4.11
N PRO A 63 -16.15 -41.49 5.39
CA PRO A 63 -17.16 -42.34 5.99
C PRO A 63 -18.55 -41.68 5.93
N GLY A 64 -19.58 -42.43 5.53
CA GLY A 64 -20.93 -41.86 5.38
C GLY A 64 -21.53 -41.30 6.69
N HIS A 65 -20.99 -41.70 7.84
CA HIS A 65 -21.45 -41.27 9.16
C HIS A 65 -20.78 -39.98 9.67
N VAL A 66 -19.81 -39.41 8.94
CA VAL A 66 -19.10 -38.16 9.32
C VAL A 66 -19.46 -36.95 8.44
N ILE A 67 -20.11 -37.18 7.29
CA ILE A 67 -20.56 -36.15 6.33
C ILE A 67 -22.08 -35.93 6.40
N ILE A 68 -22.52 -34.71 6.05
CA ILE A 68 -23.91 -34.24 6.10
C ILE A 68 -24.76 -34.94 5.03
N GLY A 69 -24.14 -35.38 3.93
CA GLY A 69 -24.77 -36.21 2.90
C GLY A 69 -24.73 -35.64 1.48
N PRO A 70 -24.97 -34.34 1.24
CA PRO A 70 -24.90 -33.77 -0.11
C PRO A 70 -23.49 -33.84 -0.71
N LYS A 71 -23.41 -34.12 -2.01
CA LYS A 71 -22.16 -34.20 -2.78
C LYS A 71 -22.24 -33.38 -4.06
N LEU A 72 -21.11 -32.83 -4.48
CA LEU A 72 -20.90 -32.28 -5.83
C LEU A 72 -20.05 -33.29 -6.61
N TYR A 73 -20.65 -33.97 -7.58
CA TYR A 73 -20.10 -35.22 -8.14
C TYR A 73 -19.84 -36.24 -7.01
N ASP A 74 -18.59 -36.64 -6.80
CA ASP A 74 -18.20 -37.61 -5.78
C ASP A 74 -17.76 -36.97 -4.45
N ILE A 75 -17.63 -35.64 -4.44
CA ILE A 75 -16.99 -34.86 -3.38
C ILE A 75 -18.04 -34.36 -2.38
N PRO A 76 -17.89 -34.59 -1.06
CA PRO A 76 -18.77 -33.99 -0.04
C PRO A 76 -18.79 -32.46 -0.12
N LEU A 77 -19.94 -31.83 0.16
CA LEU A 77 -20.02 -30.35 0.14
C LEU A 77 -19.09 -29.69 1.16
N GLU A 78 -18.77 -30.38 2.26
CA GLU A 78 -17.81 -29.94 3.26
C GLU A 78 -16.40 -29.81 2.66
N GLU A 79 -15.99 -30.76 1.82
CA GLU A 79 -14.70 -30.69 1.12
C GLU A 79 -14.69 -29.55 0.09
N VAL A 80 -15.77 -29.37 -0.66
CA VAL A 80 -15.90 -28.20 -1.55
C VAL A 80 -15.82 -26.89 -0.75
N PHE A 81 -16.44 -26.85 0.43
CA PHE A 81 -16.33 -25.72 1.34
C PHE A 81 -14.90 -25.53 1.87
N PHE A 82 -14.16 -26.61 2.12
CA PHE A 82 -12.75 -26.56 2.49
C PHE A 82 -11.92 -25.81 1.43
N PHE A 83 -12.09 -26.14 0.14
CA PHE A 83 -11.39 -25.44 -0.95
C PHE A 83 -11.65 -23.93 -0.93
N VAL A 84 -12.91 -23.54 -0.67
CA VAL A 84 -13.32 -22.14 -0.59
C VAL A 84 -12.71 -21.45 0.63
N VAL A 85 -12.89 -22.01 1.83
CA VAL A 85 -12.49 -21.37 3.09
C VAL A 85 -10.97 -21.33 3.26
N GLN A 86 -10.24 -22.33 2.80
CA GLN A 86 -8.77 -22.31 2.76
C GLN A 86 -8.29 -21.17 1.85
N THR A 87 -8.80 -21.13 0.61
CA THR A 87 -8.42 -20.09 -0.36
C THR A 87 -8.73 -18.70 0.16
N TYR A 88 -9.88 -18.53 0.81
CA TYR A 88 -10.29 -17.29 1.45
C TYR A 88 -9.34 -16.87 2.59
N ASN A 89 -9.08 -17.77 3.54
CA ASN A 89 -8.21 -17.51 4.70
C ASN A 89 -6.79 -17.14 4.27
N THR A 90 -6.18 -17.97 3.41
CA THR A 90 -4.82 -17.74 2.92
C THR A 90 -4.73 -16.44 2.11
N SER A 91 -5.76 -16.13 1.31
CA SER A 91 -5.83 -14.86 0.59
C SER A 91 -5.94 -13.65 1.51
N LEU A 92 -6.81 -13.68 2.53
CA LEU A 92 -6.94 -12.57 3.47
C LEU A 92 -5.68 -12.36 4.30
N LEU A 93 -5.03 -13.44 4.73
CA LEU A 93 -3.74 -13.35 5.42
C LEU A 93 -2.68 -12.73 4.52
N TYR A 94 -2.59 -13.16 3.25
CA TYR A 94 -1.70 -12.56 2.26
C TYR A 94 -1.95 -11.06 2.10
N LEU A 95 -3.21 -10.65 1.95
CA LEU A 95 -3.58 -9.24 1.76
C LEU A 95 -3.22 -8.40 2.99
N LEU A 96 -3.47 -8.92 4.19
CA LEU A 96 -3.12 -8.25 5.44
C LEU A 96 -1.60 -8.04 5.57
N LEU A 97 -0.81 -9.08 5.30
CA LEU A 97 0.65 -9.03 5.39
C LEU A 97 1.28 -8.17 4.28
N SER A 98 0.66 -8.12 3.11
CA SER A 98 1.16 -7.39 1.94
C SER A 98 0.80 -5.90 1.95
N ARG A 99 -0.21 -5.47 2.72
CA ARG A 99 -0.73 -4.09 2.68
C ARG A 99 0.32 -2.99 2.90
N PRO A 100 1.27 -3.10 3.86
CA PRO A 100 2.30 -2.09 4.06
C PRO A 100 3.23 -1.91 2.84
N THR A 101 3.42 -2.99 2.08
CA THR A 101 4.37 -3.06 0.96
C THR A 101 3.84 -2.29 -0.24
N PHE A 102 4.64 -1.35 -0.75
CA PHE A 102 4.36 -0.70 -2.04
C PHE A 102 5.02 -1.53 -3.14
N GLN A 103 4.24 -2.42 -3.76
CA GLN A 103 4.71 -3.42 -4.70
C GLN A 103 5.47 -2.88 -5.94
N PRO A 104 5.12 -1.73 -6.55
CA PRO A 104 5.80 -1.24 -7.74
C PRO A 104 7.33 -1.11 -7.64
N VAL A 105 7.88 -0.79 -6.46
CA VAL A 105 9.35 -0.63 -6.28
C VAL A 105 10.12 -1.95 -6.30
N TYR A 106 9.41 -3.07 -6.33
CA TYR A 106 9.98 -4.42 -6.43
C TYR A 106 9.97 -4.97 -7.85
N LEU A 107 9.40 -4.25 -8.83
CA LEU A 107 9.60 -4.55 -10.24
C LEU A 107 11.08 -4.40 -10.60
N ARG A 108 11.58 -5.29 -11.47
CA ARG A 108 12.98 -5.35 -11.88
C ARG A 108 13.07 -5.35 -13.40
N ILE A 109 14.08 -4.66 -13.92
CA ILE A 109 14.43 -4.69 -15.34
C ILE A 109 15.45 -5.79 -15.55
N GLU A 110 15.20 -6.66 -16.53
CA GLU A 110 16.16 -7.67 -16.92
C GLU A 110 17.21 -7.04 -17.85
N SER A 111 18.43 -6.82 -17.37
CA SER A 111 19.53 -6.34 -18.23
C SER A 111 19.96 -7.44 -19.20
N GLY A 112 20.26 -7.08 -20.44
CA GLY A 112 20.71 -8.00 -21.48
C GLY A 112 22.13 -8.56 -21.29
N ALA A 113 22.78 -8.30 -20.16
CA ALA A 113 24.14 -8.78 -19.87
C ALA A 113 24.18 -10.32 -19.77
N SER A 114 25.25 -10.95 -20.29
CA SER A 114 25.32 -12.42 -20.46
C SER A 114 25.32 -13.22 -19.14
N ARG A 115 25.47 -12.55 -17.99
CA ARG A 115 25.34 -13.12 -16.64
C ARG A 115 24.20 -12.44 -15.88
N ASN A 116 22.96 -12.74 -16.27
CA ASN A 116 21.80 -12.24 -15.55
C ASN A 116 21.38 -13.24 -14.45
N PRO A 117 21.54 -12.91 -13.15
CA PRO A 117 21.20 -13.82 -12.05
C PRO A 117 19.71 -14.18 -12.04
N TRP A 118 18.85 -13.31 -12.58
CA TRP A 118 17.42 -13.56 -12.69
C TRP A 118 17.11 -14.68 -13.68
N ARG A 119 17.80 -14.74 -14.82
CA ARG A 119 17.62 -15.85 -15.78
C ARG A 119 18.00 -17.19 -15.16
N PHE A 120 19.10 -17.22 -14.41
CA PHE A 120 19.50 -18.43 -13.70
C PHE A 120 18.45 -18.84 -12.67
N ALA A 121 18.00 -17.92 -11.82
CA ALA A 121 16.94 -18.20 -10.85
C ALA A 121 15.65 -18.71 -11.51
N LYS A 122 15.23 -18.10 -12.63
CA LYS A 122 14.09 -18.57 -13.43
C LYS A 122 14.27 -20.01 -13.85
N LEU A 123 15.37 -20.31 -14.54
CA LEU A 123 15.68 -21.64 -15.07
C LEU A 123 15.81 -22.68 -13.96
N THR A 124 16.49 -22.36 -12.86
CA THR A 124 16.62 -23.25 -11.71
C THR A 124 15.24 -23.61 -11.14
N GLY A 125 14.36 -22.63 -10.92
CA GLY A 125 13.01 -22.92 -10.43
C GLY A 125 12.16 -23.69 -11.45
N GLN A 126 12.30 -23.41 -12.75
CA GLN A 126 11.63 -24.17 -13.80
C GLN A 126 12.10 -25.63 -13.85
N LEU A 127 13.41 -25.87 -13.83
CA LEU A 127 13.99 -27.21 -13.83
C LEU A 127 13.61 -27.98 -12.55
N PHE A 128 13.61 -27.32 -11.40
CA PHE A 128 13.15 -27.91 -10.15
C PHE A 128 11.68 -28.35 -10.25
N LEU A 129 10.78 -27.47 -10.69
CA LEU A 129 9.36 -27.78 -10.82
C LEU A 129 9.08 -28.85 -11.89
N LEU A 130 9.79 -28.82 -13.02
CA LEU A 130 9.74 -29.88 -14.03
C LEU A 130 10.22 -31.22 -13.47
N GLY A 131 11.29 -31.22 -12.68
CA GLY A 131 11.79 -32.40 -11.97
C GLY A 131 10.75 -32.96 -11.01
N MET A 132 10.07 -32.11 -10.23
CA MET A 132 8.99 -32.52 -9.33
C MET A 132 7.79 -33.11 -10.09
N ILE A 133 7.41 -32.53 -11.22
CA ILE A 133 6.34 -33.06 -12.08
C ILE A 133 6.73 -34.43 -12.66
N ALA A 134 7.95 -34.55 -13.20
CA ALA A 134 8.46 -35.80 -13.76
C ALA A 134 8.56 -36.89 -12.69
N TRP A 135 9.02 -36.55 -11.50
CA TRP A 135 9.03 -37.46 -10.36
C TRP A 135 7.61 -37.86 -9.93
N GLY A 136 6.66 -36.92 -9.95
CA GLY A 136 5.26 -37.22 -9.68
C GLY A 136 4.68 -38.24 -10.66
N TRP A 137 4.94 -38.07 -11.96
CA TRP A 137 4.58 -39.04 -13.00
C TRP A 137 5.20 -40.41 -12.76
N GLN A 138 6.48 -40.45 -12.37
CA GLN A 138 7.15 -41.71 -12.04
C GLN A 138 6.46 -42.43 -10.87
N CYS A 139 6.07 -41.70 -9.83
CA CYS A 139 5.38 -42.27 -8.67
C CYS A 139 4.03 -42.88 -9.07
N VAL A 140 3.24 -42.16 -9.88
CA VAL A 140 1.94 -42.66 -10.38
C VAL A 140 2.13 -43.86 -11.32
N TRP A 141 3.16 -43.84 -12.17
CA TRP A 141 3.45 -44.93 -13.11
C TRP A 141 3.86 -46.23 -12.41
N ASN A 142 4.70 -46.14 -11.37
CA ASN A 142 5.15 -47.30 -10.62
C ASN A 142 3.99 -48.01 -9.91
N GLY A 143 2.95 -47.26 -9.53
CA GLY A 143 1.86 -47.77 -8.72
C GLY A 143 2.30 -48.12 -7.29
N GLY A 144 1.35 -48.14 -6.36
CA GLY A 144 1.63 -48.42 -4.95
C GLY A 144 2.09 -47.19 -4.16
N ASP A 145 3.07 -47.37 -3.27
CA ASP A 145 3.52 -46.34 -2.34
C ASP A 145 4.04 -45.09 -3.08
N GLY A 146 3.55 -43.92 -2.70
CA GLY A 146 3.89 -42.65 -3.34
C GLY A 146 2.96 -42.22 -4.48
N THR A 147 1.99 -43.05 -4.87
CA THR A 147 0.95 -42.68 -5.86
C THR A 147 0.25 -41.38 -5.44
N TYR A 148 -0.09 -41.23 -4.16
CA TYR A 148 -0.76 -40.02 -3.67
C TYR A 148 0.14 -38.77 -3.78
N THR A 149 1.41 -38.87 -3.37
CA THR A 149 2.40 -37.81 -3.59
C THR A 149 2.50 -37.43 -5.06
N GLY A 150 2.56 -38.43 -5.95
CA GLY A 150 2.65 -38.21 -7.38
C GLY A 150 1.46 -37.44 -7.93
N LEU A 151 0.24 -37.78 -7.50
CA LEU A 151 -0.98 -37.09 -7.91
C LEU A 151 -1.02 -35.64 -7.42
N ILE A 152 -0.52 -35.33 -6.21
CA ILE A 152 -0.38 -33.94 -5.74
C ILE A 152 0.54 -33.15 -6.68
N LEU A 153 1.71 -33.71 -7.02
CA LEU A 153 2.73 -33.03 -7.81
C LEU A 153 2.33 -32.83 -9.28
N ILE A 154 1.68 -33.82 -9.91
CA ILE A 154 1.21 -33.71 -11.29
C ILE A 154 0.09 -32.68 -11.41
N TRP A 155 -0.76 -32.55 -10.39
CA TRP A 155 -1.84 -31.57 -10.38
C TRP A 155 -1.34 -30.15 -10.13
N ALA A 156 -0.59 -29.92 -9.05
CA ALA A 156 -0.16 -28.59 -8.65
C ALA A 156 1.04 -28.06 -9.44
N GLY A 157 1.95 -28.97 -9.85
CA GLY A 157 3.22 -28.63 -10.49
C GLY A 157 3.06 -27.76 -11.73
N PRO A 158 2.16 -28.06 -12.69
CA PRO A 158 1.95 -27.23 -13.88
C PRO A 158 1.54 -25.79 -13.56
N PHE A 159 0.67 -25.57 -12.56
CA PHE A 159 0.27 -24.24 -12.13
C PHE A 159 1.45 -23.49 -11.48
N LEU A 160 2.18 -24.14 -10.57
CA LEU A 160 3.37 -23.53 -9.95
C LEU A 160 4.44 -23.19 -10.99
N LEU A 161 4.65 -24.07 -11.98
CA LEU A 161 5.59 -23.85 -13.08
C LEU A 161 5.19 -22.64 -13.91
N LEU A 162 3.91 -22.51 -14.25
CA LEU A 162 3.38 -21.35 -14.98
C LEU A 162 3.56 -20.07 -14.17
N LEU A 163 3.09 -20.05 -12.91
CA LEU A 163 3.15 -18.88 -12.03
C LEU A 163 4.60 -18.45 -11.77
N TRP A 164 5.50 -19.39 -11.52
CA TRP A 164 6.93 -19.12 -11.41
C TRP A 164 7.49 -18.53 -12.70
N SER A 165 7.21 -19.15 -13.84
CA SER A 165 7.72 -18.70 -15.14
C SER A 165 7.32 -17.27 -15.49
N LEU A 166 6.17 -16.83 -15.01
CA LEU A 166 5.60 -15.49 -15.23
C LEU A 166 6.01 -14.47 -14.17
N ALA A 167 6.16 -14.87 -12.90
CA ALA A 167 6.30 -13.93 -11.78
C ALA A 167 7.57 -14.10 -10.93
N TYR A 168 8.52 -14.98 -11.31
CA TYR A 168 9.71 -15.30 -10.49
C TYR A 168 10.48 -14.06 -9.98
N GLN A 169 10.69 -13.03 -10.82
CA GLN A 169 11.44 -11.83 -10.40
C GLN A 169 10.73 -11.11 -9.26
N PHE A 170 9.41 -11.00 -9.38
CA PHE A 170 8.57 -10.32 -8.40
C PHE A 170 8.47 -11.14 -7.10
N ILE A 171 8.31 -12.46 -7.20
CA ILE A 171 8.30 -13.40 -6.07
C ILE A 171 9.62 -13.31 -5.29
N LEU A 172 10.76 -13.29 -5.98
CA LEU A 172 12.09 -13.25 -5.37
C LEU A 172 12.49 -11.86 -4.85
N ALA A 173 11.96 -10.78 -5.44
CA ALA A 173 12.26 -9.43 -5.01
C ALA A 173 11.48 -9.01 -3.76
N LEU A 174 10.25 -9.53 -3.58
CA LEU A 174 9.38 -9.16 -2.47
C LEU A 174 9.88 -9.70 -1.11
N PRO A 175 9.56 -9.02 0.00
CA PRO A 175 9.92 -9.48 1.33
C PRO A 175 9.22 -10.80 1.68
N LEU A 176 9.84 -11.59 2.57
CA LEU A 176 9.29 -12.88 3.03
C LEU A 176 7.92 -12.75 3.72
N THR A 177 7.56 -11.56 4.21
CA THR A 177 6.22 -11.25 4.73
C THR A 177 5.14 -11.36 3.66
N ASN A 178 5.48 -11.18 2.39
CA ASN A 178 4.55 -11.26 1.27
C ASN A 178 4.59 -12.63 0.58
N THR A 179 5.68 -13.40 0.75
CA THR A 179 5.89 -14.67 0.05
C THR A 179 5.84 -15.86 0.98
N ALA A 180 6.87 -16.09 1.78
CA ALA A 180 6.98 -17.29 2.62
C ALA A 180 5.97 -17.30 3.78
N LEU A 181 5.80 -16.18 4.49
CA LEU A 181 4.95 -16.12 5.69
C LEU A 181 3.47 -16.47 5.43
N PRO A 182 2.81 -15.93 4.37
CA PRO A 182 1.43 -16.32 4.05
C PRO A 182 1.29 -17.74 3.51
N ILE A 183 2.39 -18.43 3.17
CA ILE A 183 2.38 -19.87 2.86
C ILE A 183 2.53 -20.67 4.15
N LEU A 184 3.57 -20.37 4.93
CA LEU A 184 3.98 -21.17 6.08
C LEU A 184 2.99 -21.12 7.25
N LEU A 185 2.44 -19.94 7.57
CA LEU A 185 1.49 -19.80 8.69
C LEU A 185 0.20 -20.63 8.51
N PRO A 186 -0.56 -20.50 7.40
CA PRO A 186 -1.76 -21.32 7.21
C PRO A 186 -1.41 -22.79 7.00
N THR A 187 -0.26 -23.10 6.39
CA THR A 187 0.20 -24.49 6.25
C THR A 187 0.40 -25.14 7.61
N PHE A 188 1.18 -24.51 8.49
CA PHE A 188 1.42 -25.02 9.84
C PHE A 188 0.13 -25.11 10.66
N TYR A 189 -0.77 -24.13 10.51
CA TYR A 189 -2.08 -24.19 11.13
C TYR A 189 -2.90 -25.40 10.66
N LEU A 190 -2.96 -25.65 9.35
CA LEU A 190 -3.71 -26.77 8.78
C LEU A 190 -3.09 -28.13 9.12
N TRP A 191 -1.78 -28.22 9.24
CA TRP A 191 -1.11 -29.42 9.77
C TRP A 191 -1.63 -29.81 11.16
N ILE A 192 -1.84 -28.83 12.05
CA ILE A 192 -2.41 -29.07 13.38
C ILE A 192 -3.87 -29.51 13.26
N VAL A 193 -4.67 -28.84 12.43
CA VAL A 193 -6.10 -29.14 12.25
C VAL A 193 -6.29 -30.55 11.68
N ASP A 194 -5.50 -30.92 10.68
CA ASP A 194 -5.54 -32.22 10.03
C ASP A 194 -5.14 -33.35 11.00
N THR A 195 -4.06 -33.16 11.77
CA THR A 195 -3.66 -34.11 12.84
C THR A 195 -4.82 -34.38 13.81
N LEU A 196 -5.59 -33.34 14.17
CA LEU A 196 -6.75 -33.48 15.06
C LEU A 196 -7.95 -34.15 14.38
N ALA A 197 -8.13 -33.99 13.08
CA ALA A 197 -9.22 -34.57 12.31
C ALA A 197 -8.96 -36.06 11.97
N LEU A 198 -7.73 -36.41 11.55
CA LEU A 198 -7.31 -37.78 11.32
C LEU A 198 -7.42 -38.64 12.59
N ARG A 199 -7.02 -38.11 13.75
CA ARG A 199 -7.19 -38.78 15.05
C ARG A 199 -8.67 -39.04 15.41
N ARG A 200 -9.61 -38.32 14.78
CA ARG A 200 -11.06 -38.50 14.95
C ARG A 200 -11.70 -39.35 13.85
N GLY A 201 -10.94 -39.77 12.84
CA GLY A 201 -11.45 -40.56 11.71
C GLY A 201 -12.38 -39.75 10.78
N THR A 202 -12.22 -38.42 10.71
CA THR A 202 -13.08 -37.56 9.87
C THR A 202 -12.88 -37.81 8.37
N TRP A 203 -11.69 -38.24 7.97
CA TRP A 203 -11.41 -38.81 6.64
C TRP A 203 -10.31 -39.85 6.77
N VAL A 204 -10.22 -40.74 5.79
CA VAL A 204 -9.24 -41.83 5.78
C VAL A 204 -8.55 -41.89 4.42
N ILE A 205 -7.22 -41.91 4.45
CA ILE A 205 -6.36 -42.15 3.31
C ILE A 205 -5.98 -43.63 3.32
N ASN A 206 -6.32 -44.34 2.25
CA ASN A 206 -6.16 -45.79 2.19
C ASN A 206 -4.68 -46.21 2.21
N VAL A 207 -4.43 -47.38 2.81
CA VAL A 207 -3.10 -47.97 2.93
C VAL A 207 -2.66 -48.54 1.58
N GLY A 208 -1.41 -48.31 1.19
CA GLY A 208 -0.81 -48.83 -0.05
C GLY A 208 -0.65 -47.82 -1.20
N THR A 209 -1.05 -46.56 -1.00
CA THR A 209 -0.80 -45.46 -1.96
C THR A 209 0.08 -44.35 -1.41
N LYS A 210 0.51 -44.48 -0.15
CA LYS A 210 1.29 -43.54 0.64
C LYS A 210 2.55 -44.22 1.18
N TYR A 211 3.60 -43.45 1.45
CA TYR A 211 4.88 -43.95 1.97
C TYR A 211 4.78 -44.44 3.43
N GLY A 212 3.75 -44.06 4.17
CA GLY A 212 3.62 -44.37 5.61
C GLY A 212 4.59 -43.59 6.50
N ALA A 213 5.28 -42.59 5.95
CA ALA A 213 6.17 -41.70 6.67
C ALA A 213 5.38 -40.55 7.30
N HIS A 214 5.76 -40.18 8.53
CA HIS A 214 5.07 -39.16 9.30
C HIS A 214 6.00 -37.99 9.58
N LEU A 215 5.52 -36.76 9.39
CA LEU A 215 6.24 -35.55 9.80
C LEU A 215 6.26 -35.43 11.33
N TRP A 216 5.14 -35.78 11.96
CA TRP A 216 5.01 -36.06 13.39
C TRP A 216 3.85 -37.03 13.64
N ASP A 217 3.67 -37.47 14.89
CA ASP A 217 2.63 -38.42 15.27
C ASP A 217 1.21 -37.95 14.85
N GLY A 218 0.61 -38.64 13.88
CA GLY A 218 -0.70 -38.33 13.31
C GLY A 218 -0.72 -37.37 12.13
N LEU A 219 0.43 -36.99 11.55
CA LEU A 219 0.51 -36.21 10.31
C LEU A 219 1.43 -36.90 9.29
N GLU A 220 0.85 -37.37 8.20
CA GLU A 220 1.55 -38.01 7.09
C GLU A 220 2.30 -36.96 6.25
N ILE A 221 3.43 -37.35 5.64
CA ILE A 221 4.23 -36.42 4.82
C ILE A 221 3.44 -35.93 3.60
N GLU A 222 2.56 -36.75 3.06
CA GLU A 222 1.71 -36.41 1.92
C GLU A 222 0.69 -35.33 2.26
N GLU A 223 0.05 -35.40 3.43
CA GLU A 223 -0.85 -34.35 3.93
C GLU A 223 -0.07 -33.06 4.21
N ALA A 224 1.11 -33.20 4.82
CA ALA A 224 1.97 -32.05 5.07
C ALA A 224 2.35 -31.33 3.75
N LEU A 225 2.68 -32.11 2.71
CA LEU A 225 2.95 -31.63 1.36
C LEU A 225 1.72 -31.01 0.71
N PHE A 226 0.54 -31.65 0.82
CA PHE A 226 -0.71 -31.16 0.26
C PHE A 226 -1.05 -29.75 0.77
N PHE A 227 -1.06 -29.54 2.09
CA PHE A 227 -1.34 -28.20 2.65
C PHE A 227 -0.27 -27.17 2.30
N PHE A 228 1.00 -27.57 2.22
CA PHE A 228 2.06 -26.67 1.78
C PHE A 228 1.87 -26.22 0.33
N VAL A 229 1.63 -27.17 -0.57
CA VAL A 229 1.49 -26.94 -2.00
C VAL A 229 0.22 -26.14 -2.33
N THR A 230 -0.90 -26.45 -1.69
CA THR A 230 -2.16 -25.71 -1.89
C THR A 230 -2.04 -24.25 -1.43
N ASN A 231 -1.42 -23.99 -0.26
CA ASN A 231 -1.16 -22.62 0.16
C ASN A 231 -0.13 -21.91 -0.73
N ALA A 232 0.89 -22.63 -1.23
CA ALA A 232 1.84 -22.09 -2.20
C ALA A 232 1.15 -21.70 -3.51
N LEU A 233 0.20 -22.50 -4.03
CA LEU A 233 -0.59 -22.17 -5.20
C LEU A 233 -1.40 -20.88 -5.01
N ILE A 234 -2.09 -20.75 -3.88
CA ILE A 234 -2.90 -19.57 -3.56
C ILE A 234 -2.02 -18.31 -3.50
N VAL A 235 -0.90 -18.37 -2.76
CA VAL A 235 0.00 -17.23 -2.59
C VAL A 235 0.73 -16.88 -3.90
N CYS A 236 1.20 -17.86 -4.66
CA CYS A 236 1.79 -17.61 -5.99
C CYS A 236 0.77 -17.01 -6.96
N GLY A 237 -0.50 -17.43 -6.89
CA GLY A 237 -1.60 -16.83 -7.64
C GLY A 237 -1.82 -15.36 -7.27
N GLN A 238 -1.86 -15.06 -5.97
CA GLN A 238 -1.93 -13.67 -5.46
C GLN A 238 -0.74 -12.82 -5.94
N LEU A 239 0.48 -13.35 -5.86
CA LEU A 239 1.71 -12.67 -6.29
C LEU A 239 1.72 -12.40 -7.79
N ALA A 240 1.25 -13.35 -8.62
CA ALA A 240 1.12 -13.15 -10.06
C ALA A 240 0.09 -12.05 -10.39
N PHE A 241 -1.02 -12.02 -9.66
CA PHE A 241 -2.04 -10.97 -9.79
C PHE A 241 -1.45 -9.60 -9.42
N ASP A 242 -0.73 -9.50 -8.31
CA ASP A 242 -0.10 -8.26 -7.86
C ASP A 242 1.04 -7.81 -8.77
N ASN A 243 1.79 -8.75 -9.36
CA ASN A 243 2.78 -8.43 -10.40
C ASN A 243 2.08 -7.80 -11.60
N ALA A 244 0.99 -8.40 -12.08
CA ALA A 244 0.21 -7.86 -13.20
C ALA A 244 -0.33 -6.45 -12.90
N LEU A 245 -0.90 -6.22 -11.71
CA LEU A 245 -1.38 -4.91 -11.29
C LEU A 245 -0.25 -3.89 -11.14
N ALA A 246 0.89 -4.30 -10.56
CA ALA A 246 2.05 -3.44 -10.42
C ALA A 246 2.55 -2.98 -11.79
N VAL A 247 2.68 -3.88 -12.76
CA VAL A 247 3.06 -3.53 -14.14
C VAL A 247 2.01 -2.62 -14.78
N LEU A 248 0.73 -2.98 -14.67
CA LEU A 248 -0.39 -2.25 -15.26
C LEU A 248 -0.45 -0.79 -14.79
N TYR A 249 -0.28 -0.55 -13.49
CA TYR A 249 -0.43 0.78 -12.89
C TYR A 249 0.86 1.61 -12.84
N THR A 250 2.02 1.00 -13.08
CA THR A 250 3.31 1.72 -12.99
C THR A 250 3.68 2.43 -14.28
N PHE A 251 3.36 1.83 -15.44
CA PHE A 251 3.89 2.25 -16.73
C PHE A 251 2.81 2.87 -17.65
N PRO A 252 2.54 4.17 -17.54
CA PRO A 252 1.53 4.84 -18.36
C PRO A 252 1.84 4.80 -19.86
N GLY A 253 3.13 4.69 -20.25
CA GLY A 253 3.53 4.52 -21.66
C GLY A 253 3.20 3.15 -22.25
N LEU A 254 2.95 2.14 -21.41
CA LEU A 254 2.54 0.79 -21.83
C LEU A 254 1.03 0.57 -21.65
N PHE A 255 0.46 1.19 -20.62
CA PHE A 255 -0.94 1.08 -20.23
C PHE A 255 -1.50 2.46 -19.88
N THR A 256 -2.14 3.11 -20.86
CA THR A 256 -2.81 4.39 -20.65
C THR A 256 -4.11 4.19 -19.87
N ASP A 257 -4.30 4.97 -18.81
CA ASP A 257 -5.52 5.08 -17.99
C ASP A 257 -6.23 3.74 -17.73
N PRO A 258 -5.53 2.78 -17.10
CA PRO A 258 -6.06 1.44 -16.90
C PRO A 258 -7.24 1.44 -15.93
N SER A 259 -8.23 0.57 -16.20
CA SER A 259 -9.35 0.31 -15.29
C SER A 259 -8.86 -0.10 -13.89
N LEU A 260 -9.54 0.40 -12.86
CA LEU A 260 -9.35 -0.03 -11.46
C LEU A 260 -9.81 -1.48 -11.20
N LEU A 261 -10.66 -2.01 -12.09
CA LEU A 261 -11.05 -3.42 -12.14
C LEU A 261 -10.69 -3.97 -13.52
N PRO A 262 -9.42 -4.36 -13.74
CA PRO A 262 -8.94 -4.81 -15.04
C PRO A 262 -9.51 -6.19 -15.39
N SER A 263 -9.76 -6.41 -16.68
CA SER A 263 -10.19 -7.72 -17.18
C SER A 263 -9.06 -8.75 -17.04
N PRO A 264 -9.37 -10.06 -16.96
CA PRO A 264 -8.34 -11.10 -16.94
C PRO A 264 -7.37 -11.01 -18.13
N LEU A 265 -7.86 -10.64 -19.33
CA LEU A 265 -7.03 -10.46 -20.52
C LEU A 265 -6.02 -9.32 -20.34
N LEU A 266 -6.44 -8.21 -19.74
CA LEU A 266 -5.55 -7.07 -19.48
C LEU A 266 -4.49 -7.42 -18.44
N LEU A 267 -4.86 -8.15 -17.38
CA LEU A 267 -3.92 -8.67 -16.39
C LEU A 267 -2.90 -9.61 -17.02
N MET A 268 -3.33 -10.54 -17.88
CA MET A 268 -2.44 -11.43 -18.61
C MET A 268 -1.49 -10.66 -19.53
N ARG A 269 -1.98 -9.64 -20.24
CA ARG A 269 -1.14 -8.76 -21.07
C ARG A 269 -0.07 -8.05 -20.23
N ALA A 270 -0.45 -7.53 -19.06
CA ALA A 270 0.51 -6.91 -18.14
C ALA A 270 1.56 -7.91 -17.64
N LEU A 271 1.14 -9.11 -17.22
CA LEU A 271 2.03 -10.15 -16.73
C LEU A 271 3.01 -10.67 -17.80
N LEU A 272 2.57 -10.72 -19.06
CA LEU A 272 3.39 -11.14 -20.21
C LEU A 272 4.27 -10.00 -20.78
N THR A 273 4.18 -8.78 -20.24
CA THR A 273 4.98 -7.66 -20.72
C THR A 273 6.46 -7.87 -20.35
N PRO A 274 7.37 -7.92 -21.33
CA PRO A 274 8.79 -8.11 -21.05
C PRO A 274 9.34 -6.98 -20.18
N SER A 275 10.12 -7.32 -19.16
CA SER A 275 10.73 -6.33 -18.26
C SER A 275 11.75 -5.42 -18.95
N SER A 276 12.23 -5.78 -20.14
CA SER A 276 13.03 -4.89 -21.00
C SER A 276 12.25 -3.68 -21.52
N LYS A 277 10.92 -3.70 -21.47
CA LYS A 277 10.06 -2.56 -21.82
C LYS A 277 9.74 -1.65 -20.62
N TYR A 278 10.14 -2.04 -19.41
CA TYR A 278 9.87 -1.24 -18.23
C TYR A 278 10.72 0.04 -18.26
N ASP A 279 10.10 1.15 -17.92
CA ASP A 279 10.77 2.44 -17.78
C ASP A 279 11.60 2.46 -16.49
N ALA A 280 12.93 2.53 -16.63
CA ALA A 280 13.87 2.57 -15.51
C ALA A 280 13.74 3.84 -14.67
N GLU A 281 13.51 4.99 -15.30
CA GLU A 281 13.36 6.28 -14.61
C GLU A 281 12.09 6.27 -13.76
N ARG A 282 11.01 5.66 -14.27
CA ARG A 282 9.76 5.50 -13.52
C ARG A 282 9.95 4.67 -12.24
N LEU A 283 10.64 3.53 -12.34
CA LEU A 283 10.91 2.67 -11.19
C LEU A 283 11.81 3.36 -10.16
N GLN A 284 12.87 4.03 -10.63
CA GLN A 284 13.77 4.78 -9.77
C GLN A 284 13.04 5.92 -9.05
N GLY A 285 12.23 6.70 -9.76
CA GLY A 285 11.50 7.82 -9.17
C GLY A 285 10.47 7.38 -8.13
N LEU A 286 9.78 6.26 -8.34
CA LEU A 286 8.89 5.68 -7.32
C LEU A 286 9.65 5.21 -6.07
N ASP A 287 10.79 4.56 -6.24
CA ASP A 287 11.61 4.10 -5.12
C ASP A 287 12.18 5.29 -4.31
N GLU A 288 12.66 6.32 -5.00
CA GLU A 288 13.10 7.57 -4.38
C GLU A 288 11.96 8.29 -3.65
N ALA A 289 10.77 8.37 -4.24
CA ALA A 289 9.59 8.94 -3.60
C ALA A 289 9.22 8.20 -2.29
N VAL A 290 9.23 6.87 -2.31
CA VAL A 290 8.98 6.05 -1.11
C VAL A 290 10.07 6.26 -0.06
N ARG A 291 11.34 6.25 -0.45
CA ARG A 291 12.47 6.52 0.46
C ARG A 291 12.39 7.91 1.08
N ARG A 292 12.05 8.93 0.27
CA ARG A 292 11.87 10.32 0.70
C ARG A 292 10.75 10.44 1.73
N LEU A 293 9.57 9.87 1.46
CA LEU A 293 8.44 9.86 2.40
C LEU A 293 8.79 9.16 3.72
N LYS A 294 9.37 7.95 3.63
CA LYS A 294 9.74 7.17 4.82
C LYS A 294 10.73 7.90 5.73
N ARG A 295 11.67 8.65 5.14
CA ARG A 295 12.67 9.46 5.86
C ARG A 295 12.06 10.72 6.48
N LYS A 296 11.20 11.44 5.75
CA LYS A 296 10.73 12.78 6.12
C LYS A 296 9.44 12.77 6.94
N SER A 297 8.53 11.80 6.77
CA SER A 297 7.29 11.71 7.55
C SER A 297 6.89 10.27 7.91
N ARG A 298 7.10 9.92 9.18
CA ARG A 298 6.72 8.61 9.73
C ARG A 298 5.20 8.42 9.82
N SER A 299 4.43 9.50 9.99
CA SER A 299 2.97 9.45 10.05
C SER A 299 2.38 9.26 8.66
N PHE A 300 2.79 10.08 7.68
CA PHE A 300 2.31 9.93 6.30
C PHE A 300 2.79 8.65 5.63
N TYR A 301 3.99 8.15 5.94
CA TYR A 301 4.41 6.84 5.45
C TYR A 301 3.46 5.72 5.90
N LEU A 302 3.06 5.71 7.18
CA LEU A 302 2.09 4.74 7.68
C LEU A 302 0.70 4.93 7.05
N ALA A 303 0.23 6.17 6.93
CA ALA A 303 -1.06 6.48 6.30
C ALA A 303 -1.07 6.08 4.81
N SER A 304 0.05 6.24 4.09
CA SER A 304 0.16 5.89 2.67
C SER A 304 -0.17 4.43 2.39
N ALA A 305 0.10 3.53 3.33
CA ALA A 305 -0.20 2.10 3.19
C ALA A 305 -1.70 1.80 3.13
N THR A 306 -2.53 2.75 3.56
CA THR A 306 -3.99 2.62 3.52
C THR A 306 -4.55 2.95 2.14
N PHE A 307 -3.85 3.69 1.28
CA PHE A 307 -4.29 3.98 -0.07
C PHE A 307 -4.06 2.78 -1.00
N PRO A 308 -5.10 2.29 -1.73
CA PRO A 308 -4.94 1.22 -2.69
C PRO A 308 -4.49 1.71 -4.07
N GLY A 309 -3.93 0.81 -4.86
CA GLY A 309 -3.82 0.95 -6.31
C GLY A 309 -3.01 2.16 -6.79
N PRO A 310 -3.37 2.73 -7.96
CA PRO A 310 -2.56 3.76 -8.61
C PRO A 310 -2.61 5.13 -7.91
N LEU A 311 -3.67 5.44 -7.14
CA LEU A 311 -3.73 6.68 -6.36
C LEU A 311 -2.56 6.76 -5.36
N ARG A 312 -2.18 5.64 -4.72
CA ARG A 312 -1.03 5.61 -3.81
C ARG A 312 0.26 6.02 -4.52
N ALA A 313 0.46 5.59 -5.76
CA ALA A 313 1.64 5.94 -6.56
C ALA A 313 1.68 7.44 -6.85
N ASP A 314 0.57 8.02 -7.32
CA ASP A 314 0.52 9.44 -7.66
C ASP A 314 0.67 10.34 -6.41
N LEU A 315 0.09 9.96 -5.26
CA LEU A 315 0.28 10.69 -4.00
C LEU A 315 1.72 10.63 -3.49
N LEU A 316 2.40 9.49 -3.66
CA LEU A 316 3.84 9.37 -3.33
C LEU A 316 4.69 10.31 -4.18
N LEU A 317 4.39 10.39 -5.48
CA LEU A 317 5.09 11.25 -6.43
C LEU A 317 4.79 12.73 -6.19
N LEU A 318 3.55 13.09 -5.90
CA LEU A 318 3.16 14.44 -5.50
C LEU A 318 3.88 14.87 -4.22
N TYR A 319 3.86 14.05 -3.18
CA TYR A 319 4.60 14.33 -1.94
C TYR A 319 6.09 14.52 -2.21
N SER A 320 6.65 13.66 -3.07
CA SER A 320 8.05 13.72 -3.46
C SER A 320 8.40 15.04 -4.14
N PHE A 321 7.57 15.51 -5.08
CA PHE A 321 7.73 16.82 -5.72
C PHE A 321 7.65 17.96 -4.70
N CYS A 322 6.58 18.02 -3.91
CA CYS A 322 6.40 19.07 -2.91
C CYS A 322 7.60 19.14 -1.96
N ARG A 323 8.09 17.99 -1.49
CA ARG A 323 9.24 17.97 -0.59
C ARG A 323 10.56 18.36 -1.26
N VAL A 324 10.75 18.03 -2.53
CA VAL A 324 11.95 18.44 -3.28
C VAL A 324 11.92 19.93 -3.56
N ALA A 325 10.77 20.49 -3.95
CA ALA A 325 10.62 21.91 -4.19
C ALA A 325 10.90 22.72 -2.91
N ASP A 326 10.32 22.27 -1.79
CA ASP A 326 10.55 22.82 -0.45
C ASP A 326 12.03 22.70 -0.03
N ASP A 327 12.65 21.52 -0.15
CA ASP A 327 14.07 21.31 0.17
C ASP A 327 15.01 22.18 -0.71
N LEU A 328 14.69 22.43 -1.98
CA LEU A 328 15.50 23.30 -2.86
C LEU A 328 15.49 24.75 -2.39
N VAL A 329 14.35 25.24 -1.91
CA VAL A 329 14.20 26.61 -1.41
C VAL A 329 14.77 26.74 0.00
N ASP A 330 14.43 25.83 0.91
CA ASP A 330 14.84 25.90 2.32
C ASP A 330 16.35 25.66 2.55
N ASN A 331 17.00 24.86 1.70
CA ASN A 331 18.44 24.60 1.81
C ASN A 331 19.29 25.52 0.94
N ALA A 332 18.70 26.55 0.31
CA ALA A 332 19.44 27.57 -0.40
C ALA A 332 20.38 28.32 0.58
N SER A 333 21.54 28.74 0.09
CA SER A 333 22.52 29.46 0.89
C SER A 333 22.11 30.90 1.23
N ASP A 334 21.32 31.53 0.35
CA ASP A 334 20.75 32.86 0.53
C ASP A 334 19.43 33.03 -0.25
N ALA A 335 18.75 34.17 -0.03
CA ALA A 335 17.51 34.49 -0.71
C ALA A 335 17.64 34.61 -2.24
N GLU A 336 18.81 34.97 -2.78
CA GLU A 336 18.97 35.08 -4.24
C GLU A 336 19.04 33.70 -4.88
N GLU A 337 19.75 32.76 -4.28
CA GLU A 337 19.75 31.36 -4.71
C GLU A 337 18.33 30.77 -4.63
N ALA A 338 17.61 31.03 -3.53
CA ALA A 338 16.25 30.56 -3.38
C ALA A 338 15.30 31.13 -4.45
N LYS A 339 15.42 32.41 -4.83
CA LYS A 339 14.68 32.99 -5.97
C LYS A 339 15.01 32.29 -7.28
N VAL A 340 16.28 31.93 -7.51
CA VAL A 340 16.69 31.19 -8.71
C VAL A 340 16.01 29.82 -8.74
N TRP A 341 15.93 29.11 -7.61
CA TRP A 341 15.23 27.82 -7.53
C TRP A 341 13.74 27.95 -7.82
N ILE A 342 13.07 28.95 -7.24
CA ILE A 342 11.65 29.23 -7.52
C ILE A 342 11.44 29.56 -9.00
N ALA A 343 12.30 30.40 -9.60
CA ALA A 343 12.22 30.74 -11.01
C ALA A 343 12.42 29.51 -11.93
N LYS A 344 13.34 28.61 -11.59
CA LYS A 344 13.53 27.34 -12.31
C LYS A 344 12.32 26.42 -12.17
N LEU A 345 11.74 26.28 -10.98
CA LEU A 345 10.52 25.51 -10.74
C LEU A 345 9.34 26.07 -11.55
N ARG A 346 9.14 27.39 -11.52
CA ARG A 346 8.10 28.06 -12.30
C ARG A 346 8.30 27.89 -13.80
N LYS A 347 9.54 27.99 -14.30
CA LYS A 347 9.87 27.72 -15.70
C LYS A 347 9.56 26.27 -16.08
N PHE A 348 9.88 25.31 -15.21
CA PHE A 348 9.48 23.91 -15.39
C PHE A 348 7.95 23.76 -15.48
N LEU A 349 7.19 24.34 -14.55
CA LEU A 349 5.72 24.27 -14.54
C LEU A 349 5.13 24.91 -15.82
N ASN A 350 5.58 26.10 -16.20
CA ASN A 350 5.12 26.75 -17.42
C ASN A 350 5.39 25.89 -18.67
N ASN A 351 6.52 25.19 -18.72
CA ASN A 351 6.86 24.35 -19.86
C ASN A 351 6.10 23.02 -19.87
N VAL A 352 5.88 22.37 -18.71
CA VAL A 352 5.16 21.09 -18.65
C VAL A 352 3.66 21.24 -18.95
N TYR A 353 3.08 22.42 -18.69
CA TYR A 353 1.69 22.76 -19.02
C TYR A 353 1.53 23.46 -20.37
N ASN A 354 2.61 23.64 -21.15
CA ASN A 354 2.55 24.25 -22.46
C ASN A 354 2.64 23.18 -23.55
N ASP A 355 1.52 22.91 -24.22
CA ASP A 355 1.41 21.90 -25.29
C ASP A 355 2.37 22.14 -26.49
N LYS A 356 2.92 23.35 -26.63
CA LYS A 356 3.91 23.68 -27.67
C LYS A 356 5.32 23.23 -27.32
N VAL A 357 5.60 22.87 -26.06
CA VAL A 357 6.92 22.42 -25.60
C VAL A 357 6.97 20.90 -25.59
N ALA A 358 7.89 20.32 -26.36
CA ALA A 358 8.06 18.87 -26.40
C ALA A 358 8.52 18.33 -25.03
N ARG A 359 8.00 17.15 -24.63
CA ARG A 359 8.41 16.49 -23.38
C ARG A 359 9.92 16.26 -23.26
N THR A 360 10.59 16.01 -24.38
CA THR A 360 12.07 15.86 -24.44
C THR A 360 12.79 17.15 -24.08
N ALA A 361 12.23 18.31 -24.41
CA ALA A 361 12.80 19.61 -24.04
C ALA A 361 12.61 19.89 -22.53
N VAL A 362 11.45 19.52 -21.95
CA VAL A 362 11.22 19.59 -20.50
C VAL A 362 12.21 18.68 -19.76
N HIS A 363 12.40 17.45 -20.24
CA HIS A 363 13.37 16.50 -19.64
C HIS A 363 14.80 17.07 -19.67
N ALA A 364 15.26 17.53 -20.85
CA ALA A 364 16.58 18.14 -21.00
C ALA A 364 16.76 19.38 -20.10
N GLN A 365 15.71 20.20 -19.96
CA GLN A 365 15.73 21.33 -19.04
C GLN A 365 15.91 20.86 -17.59
N ILE A 366 15.16 19.85 -17.14
CA ILE A 366 15.27 19.34 -15.77
C ILE A 366 16.70 18.85 -15.49
N CYS A 367 17.28 18.09 -16.41
CA CYS A 367 18.64 17.59 -16.27
C CYS A 367 19.70 18.70 -16.22
N ALA A 368 19.48 19.82 -16.92
CA ALA A 368 20.38 20.97 -16.93
C ALA A 368 20.21 21.89 -15.71
N ASP A 369 18.96 22.14 -15.31
CA ASP A 369 18.63 23.17 -14.33
C ASP A 369 18.70 22.65 -12.88
N PHE A 370 18.52 21.33 -12.64
CA PHE A 370 18.31 20.76 -11.29
C PHE A 370 19.33 19.68 -10.88
N PRO A 371 19.67 19.59 -9.57
CA PRO A 371 20.55 18.54 -9.03
C PRO A 371 20.03 17.12 -9.28
N LEU A 372 20.93 16.17 -9.54
CA LEU A 372 20.60 14.80 -9.96
C LEU A 372 19.59 14.09 -9.03
N ASP A 373 19.73 14.26 -7.71
CA ASP A 373 18.88 13.63 -6.69
C ASP A 373 17.47 14.25 -6.56
N THR A 374 17.21 15.34 -7.27
CA THR A 374 15.92 16.04 -7.33
C THR A 374 15.15 15.76 -8.61
N GLN A 375 15.85 15.48 -9.72
CA GLN A 375 15.28 15.40 -11.07
C GLN A 375 14.10 14.42 -11.16
N SER A 376 14.19 13.27 -10.51
CA SER A 376 13.12 12.25 -10.52
C SER A 376 11.80 12.77 -9.97
N ALA A 377 11.82 13.67 -8.97
CA ALA A 377 10.60 14.21 -8.38
C ALA A 377 9.87 15.16 -9.34
N LEU A 378 10.61 15.88 -10.20
CA LEU A 378 10.04 16.73 -11.24
C LEU A 378 9.55 15.90 -12.44
N LEU A 379 10.39 14.99 -12.92
CA LEU A 379 10.10 14.14 -14.08
C LEU A 379 8.88 13.23 -13.85
N GLN A 380 8.64 12.82 -12.61
CA GLN A 380 7.58 11.87 -12.27
C GLN A 380 6.33 12.52 -11.68
N LEU A 381 6.28 13.86 -11.58
CA LEU A 381 5.09 14.59 -11.13
C LEU A 381 3.91 14.28 -12.08
N PRO A 382 2.73 13.85 -11.58
CA PRO A 382 1.60 13.48 -12.43
C PRO A 382 0.84 14.70 -12.97
N THR A 383 1.52 15.57 -13.72
CA THR A 383 0.99 16.86 -14.22
C THR A 383 -0.23 16.72 -15.11
N SER A 384 -0.38 15.61 -15.84
CA SER A 384 -1.58 15.33 -16.65
C SER A 384 -2.85 15.12 -15.83
N LYS A 385 -2.74 15.00 -14.50
CA LYS A 385 -3.83 14.73 -13.55
C LYS A 385 -4.03 15.87 -12.55
N LEU A 386 -3.24 16.93 -12.67
CA LEU A 386 -3.18 18.04 -11.73
C LEU A 386 -3.37 19.36 -12.47
N SER A 387 -4.11 20.27 -11.86
CA SER A 387 -4.22 21.64 -12.34
C SER A 387 -2.89 22.38 -12.15
N HIS A 388 -2.58 23.33 -13.04
CA HIS A 388 -1.39 24.16 -12.93
C HIS A 388 -1.45 25.10 -11.72
N GLN A 389 -2.62 25.68 -11.43
CA GLN A 389 -2.77 26.77 -10.46
C GLN A 389 -2.32 26.40 -9.02
N PRO A 390 -2.68 25.24 -8.44
CA PRO A 390 -2.22 24.87 -7.09
C PRO A 390 -0.69 24.69 -6.99
N LEU A 391 -0.05 24.22 -8.05
CA LEU A 391 1.42 24.10 -8.10
C LEU A 391 2.07 25.48 -8.12
N GLU A 392 1.51 26.43 -8.87
CA GLU A 392 1.98 27.81 -8.91
C GLU A 392 1.73 28.53 -7.56
N ASP A 393 0.58 28.32 -6.94
CA ASP A 393 0.28 28.89 -5.62
C ASP A 393 1.17 28.33 -4.51
N LEU A 394 1.60 27.07 -4.62
CA LEU A 394 2.64 26.51 -3.76
C LEU A 394 3.97 27.26 -3.92
N LEU A 395 4.39 27.56 -5.16
CA LEU A 395 5.60 28.36 -5.41
C LEU A 395 5.48 29.77 -4.85
N ARG A 396 4.29 30.40 -4.94
CA ARG A 396 4.01 31.69 -4.29
C ARG A 396 4.07 31.62 -2.76
N GLY A 397 3.84 30.45 -2.17
CA GLY A 397 4.06 30.20 -0.75
C GLY A 397 5.55 30.25 -0.41
N PHE A 398 6.40 29.59 -1.21
CA PHE A 398 7.85 29.67 -1.06
C PHE A 398 8.40 31.08 -1.26
N GLU A 399 7.81 31.87 -2.16
CA GLU A 399 8.18 33.28 -2.34
C GLU A 399 7.86 34.14 -1.11
N MET A 400 6.81 33.81 -0.37
CA MET A 400 6.53 34.47 0.90
C MET A 400 7.69 34.23 1.85
N ASP A 401 8.17 32.99 2.02
CA ASP A 401 9.24 32.69 2.97
C ASP A 401 10.55 33.49 2.73
N LEU A 402 10.82 33.92 1.50
CA LEU A 402 11.99 34.75 1.16
C LEU A 402 11.97 36.16 1.78
N GLY A 403 10.81 36.63 2.22
CA GLY A 403 10.70 37.96 2.83
C GLY A 403 11.17 38.00 4.29
N PHE A 404 11.29 36.84 4.97
CA PHE A 404 11.72 36.76 6.37
C PHE A 404 13.12 37.34 6.60
N ASP A 405 14.01 37.29 5.60
CA ASP A 405 15.36 37.85 5.66
C ASP A 405 15.39 39.38 5.82
N LYS A 406 14.27 40.06 5.50
CA LYS A 406 14.18 41.53 5.52
C LYS A 406 13.36 42.04 6.69
N ALA A 407 12.26 41.38 7.01
CA ALA A 407 11.34 41.76 8.07
C ALA A 407 10.41 40.59 8.43
N PRO A 408 9.82 40.59 9.63
CA PRO A 408 8.73 39.66 9.95
C PRO A 408 7.57 39.83 8.97
N LEU A 409 7.08 38.72 8.42
CA LEU A 409 6.06 38.74 7.36
C LEU A 409 4.63 38.52 7.84
N ILE A 410 4.47 37.76 8.92
CA ILE A 410 3.14 37.39 9.40
C ILE A 410 2.69 38.46 10.38
N GLU A 411 2.07 39.53 9.89
CA GLU A 411 1.56 40.60 10.76
C GLU A 411 0.25 40.18 11.44
N THR A 412 -0.64 39.57 10.67
CA THR A 412 -2.03 39.30 11.04
C THR A 412 -2.40 37.82 10.98
N THR A 413 -3.61 37.48 11.43
CA THR A 413 -4.15 36.12 11.30
C THR A 413 -4.40 35.77 9.84
N GLU A 414 -4.77 36.76 9.03
CA GLU A 414 -5.05 36.65 7.61
C GLU A 414 -3.77 36.33 6.82
N ASP A 415 -2.64 36.92 7.20
CA ASP A 415 -1.33 36.61 6.59
C ASP A 415 -0.91 35.16 6.89
N LEU A 416 -1.12 34.72 8.15
CA LEU A 416 -0.85 33.35 8.56
C LEU A 416 -1.72 32.35 7.78
N GLN A 417 -3.01 32.67 7.64
CA GLN A 417 -3.94 31.85 6.88
C GLN A 417 -3.53 31.77 5.41
N LEU A 418 -3.25 32.91 4.76
CA LEU A 418 -2.81 32.95 3.36
C LEU A 418 -1.54 32.13 3.13
N TYR A 419 -0.57 32.25 4.04
CA TYR A 419 0.64 31.42 4.01
C TYR A 419 0.29 29.93 4.06
N ALA A 420 -0.52 29.52 5.03
CA ALA A 420 -0.93 28.14 5.23
C ALA A 420 -1.77 27.58 4.06
N GLU A 421 -2.64 28.39 3.46
CA GLU A 421 -3.40 28.04 2.26
C GLU A 421 -2.46 27.72 1.09
N ARG A 422 -1.41 28.52 0.90
CA ARG A 422 -0.43 28.33 -0.19
C ARG A 422 0.46 27.11 0.01
N VAL A 423 1.01 26.89 1.21
CA VAL A 423 1.99 25.81 1.43
C VAL A 423 1.37 24.46 1.76
N ALA A 424 0.13 24.43 2.24
CA ALA A 424 -0.55 23.18 2.63
C ALA A 424 -1.96 23.03 2.06
N GLY A 425 -2.72 24.12 1.94
CA GLY A 425 -4.05 24.10 1.32
C GLY A 425 -4.02 23.66 -0.15
N THR A 426 -3.07 24.18 -0.93
CA THR A 426 -2.82 23.77 -2.33
C THR A 426 -2.47 22.28 -2.44
N VAL A 427 -1.70 21.74 -1.49
CA VAL A 427 -1.34 20.32 -1.45
C VAL A 427 -2.58 19.46 -1.20
N ALA A 428 -3.47 19.90 -0.31
CA ALA A 428 -4.74 19.23 -0.08
C ALA A 428 -5.62 19.25 -1.34
N GLN A 429 -5.67 20.39 -2.05
CA GLN A 429 -6.35 20.48 -3.34
C GLN A 429 -5.79 19.48 -4.36
N MET A 430 -4.46 19.43 -4.55
CA MET A 430 -3.84 18.48 -5.48
C MET A 430 -4.11 17.01 -5.10
N CYS A 431 -4.14 16.69 -3.81
CA CYS A 431 -4.55 15.36 -3.35
C CYS A 431 -6.00 15.03 -3.77
N ILE A 432 -6.91 15.99 -3.65
CA ILE A 432 -8.33 15.83 -4.02
C ILE A 432 -8.49 15.70 -5.55
N GLU A 433 -7.72 16.46 -6.33
CA GLU A 433 -7.70 16.34 -7.80
C GLU A 433 -7.30 14.92 -8.24
N LEU A 434 -6.24 14.36 -7.63
CA LEU A 434 -5.83 12.96 -7.89
C LEU A 434 -6.92 11.95 -7.49
N ILE A 435 -7.67 12.21 -6.41
CA ILE A 435 -8.78 11.35 -6.00
C ILE A 435 -9.89 11.37 -7.05
N PHE A 436 -10.31 12.56 -7.50
CA PHE A 436 -11.38 12.66 -8.51
C PHE A 436 -10.96 12.15 -9.88
N TYR A 437 -9.66 12.22 -10.21
CA TYR A 437 -9.12 11.60 -11.41
C TYR A 437 -9.29 10.07 -11.41
N TRP A 438 -8.88 9.39 -10.32
CA TRP A 438 -8.95 7.92 -10.24
C TRP A 438 -10.34 7.39 -9.91
N TYR A 439 -11.13 8.15 -9.18
CA TYR A 439 -12.47 7.78 -8.75
C TYR A 439 -13.47 8.82 -9.24
N PRO A 440 -13.88 8.74 -10.53
CA PRO A 440 -14.88 9.64 -11.09
C PRO A 440 -16.12 9.66 -10.22
N SER A 441 -16.57 10.87 -9.90
CA SER A 441 -17.71 11.09 -9.02
C SER A 441 -18.91 11.63 -9.79
N THR A 442 -20.11 11.30 -9.32
CA THR A 442 -21.37 11.86 -9.84
C THR A 442 -21.68 13.25 -9.27
N LEU A 443 -20.79 13.78 -8.41
CA LEU A 443 -20.94 15.10 -7.81
C LEU A 443 -20.87 16.20 -8.88
N SER A 444 -21.72 17.21 -8.71
CA SER A 444 -21.68 18.42 -9.53
C SER A 444 -20.38 19.20 -9.33
N ALA A 445 -20.04 20.06 -10.29
CA ALA A 445 -18.84 20.90 -10.20
C ALA A 445 -18.84 21.82 -8.96
N GLU A 446 -20.02 22.26 -8.50
CA GLU A 446 -20.15 23.06 -7.29
C GLU A 446 -19.84 22.27 -6.03
N GLU A 447 -20.32 21.03 -5.95
CA GLU A 447 -20.03 20.15 -4.83
C GLU A 447 -18.54 19.77 -4.78
N GLN A 448 -17.92 19.53 -5.93
CA GLN A 448 -16.47 19.29 -6.00
C GLN A 448 -15.68 20.51 -5.53
N ARG A 449 -16.07 21.73 -5.94
CA ARG A 449 -15.45 22.97 -5.44
C ARG A 449 -15.60 23.12 -3.93
N ALA A 450 -16.77 22.79 -3.37
CA ALA A 450 -16.98 22.83 -1.92
C ALA A 450 -16.08 21.84 -1.17
N ILE A 451 -15.86 20.64 -1.73
CA ILE A 451 -14.94 19.65 -1.15
C ILE A 451 -13.49 20.13 -1.23
N ILE A 452 -13.08 20.73 -2.36
CA ILE A 452 -11.76 21.33 -2.50
C ILE A 452 -11.54 22.46 -1.49
N ALA A 453 -12.52 23.35 -1.30
CA ALA A 453 -12.45 24.43 -0.32
C ALA A 453 -12.32 23.90 1.12
N ALA A 454 -13.08 22.85 1.47
CA ALA A 454 -12.91 22.18 2.76
C ALA A 454 -11.54 21.49 2.89
N GLY A 455 -11.04 20.91 1.79
CA GLY A 455 -9.68 20.39 1.69
C GLY A 455 -8.62 21.44 1.97
N ASN A 456 -8.78 22.65 1.43
CA ASN A 456 -7.90 23.79 1.72
C ASN A 456 -7.89 24.11 3.22
N ASN A 457 -9.07 24.28 3.84
CA ASN A 457 -9.18 24.50 5.28
C ASN A 457 -8.53 23.38 6.11
N MET A 458 -8.65 22.13 5.67
CA MET A 458 -7.96 21.00 6.29
C MET A 458 -6.43 21.14 6.15
N GLY A 459 -5.93 21.53 4.98
CA GLY A 459 -4.51 21.83 4.77
C GLY A 459 -4.00 22.92 5.71
N VAL A 460 -4.76 24.01 5.87
CA VAL A 460 -4.46 25.08 6.83
C VAL A 460 -4.40 24.54 8.26
N ALA A 461 -5.38 23.73 8.68
CA ALA A 461 -5.38 23.09 10.00
C ALA A 461 -4.11 22.26 10.24
N LEU A 462 -3.70 21.45 9.25
CA LEU A 462 -2.48 20.65 9.35
C LEU A 462 -1.23 21.53 9.43
N GLN A 463 -1.19 22.66 8.71
CA GLN A 463 -0.07 23.59 8.76
C GLN A 463 -0.01 24.35 10.08
N TYR A 464 -1.14 24.68 10.70
CA TYR A 464 -1.16 25.26 12.04
C TYR A 464 -0.63 24.27 13.07
N VAL A 465 -0.98 22.98 12.96
CA VAL A 465 -0.34 21.93 13.78
C VAL A 465 1.17 21.87 13.51
N ASN A 466 1.61 22.02 12.26
CA ASN A 466 3.01 22.02 11.87
C ASN A 466 3.79 23.17 12.52
N ILE A 467 3.32 24.41 12.34
CA ILE A 467 3.90 25.61 12.95
C ILE A 467 3.88 25.48 14.47
N SER A 468 2.78 25.01 15.06
CA SER A 468 2.68 24.79 16.50
C SER A 468 3.66 23.74 17.02
N ARG A 469 4.15 22.82 16.17
CA ARG A 469 5.13 21.81 16.55
C ARG A 469 6.55 22.37 16.51
N ASP A 470 6.82 23.19 15.49
CA ASP A 470 8.17 23.51 15.06
C ASP A 470 8.66 24.91 15.48
N ILE A 471 7.90 25.65 16.30
CA ILE A 471 8.28 26.98 16.83
C ILE A 471 9.77 27.08 17.25
N GLU A 472 10.29 26.11 18.00
CA GLU A 472 11.70 26.12 18.44
C GLU A 472 12.70 25.85 17.29
N VAL A 473 12.31 25.01 16.33
CA VAL A 473 13.12 24.68 15.15
C VAL A 473 13.16 25.86 14.19
N ASP A 474 12.02 26.49 13.96
CA ASP A 474 11.88 27.66 13.08
C ASP A 474 12.65 28.86 13.64
N ALA A 475 12.59 29.08 14.96
CA ALA A 475 13.35 30.13 15.63
C ALA A 475 14.88 29.98 15.46
N LYS A 476 15.41 28.75 15.25
CA LYS A 476 16.85 28.51 15.04
C LYS A 476 17.35 28.93 13.65
N ILE A 477 16.43 29.13 12.72
CA ILE A 477 16.71 29.62 11.38
C ILE A 477 16.12 31.03 11.18
N ASP A 478 15.96 31.77 12.29
CA ASP A 478 15.46 33.15 12.35
C ASP A 478 14.04 33.36 11.80
N ARG A 479 13.20 32.31 11.80
CA ARG A 479 11.80 32.36 11.35
C ARG A 479 10.81 32.31 12.53
N VAL A 480 9.80 33.19 12.50
CA VAL A 480 8.63 33.13 13.41
C VAL A 480 7.35 33.30 12.61
N TYR A 481 6.55 32.24 12.56
CA TYR A 481 5.25 32.21 11.87
C TYR A 481 4.08 32.67 12.74
N LEU A 482 4.30 32.94 14.03
CA LEU A 482 3.25 33.49 14.90
C LEU A 482 2.97 34.95 14.50
N PRO A 483 1.69 35.36 14.35
CA PRO A 483 1.36 36.72 13.96
C PRO A 483 1.92 37.78 14.91
N LEU A 484 2.51 38.85 14.38
CA LEU A 484 3.09 39.94 15.18
C LEU A 484 2.07 40.58 16.11
N LYS A 485 0.82 40.74 15.67
CA LYS A 485 -0.26 41.25 16.53
C LYS A 485 -0.50 40.33 17.74
N TRP A 486 -0.41 39.01 17.56
CA TRP A 486 -0.55 38.07 18.67
C TRP A 486 0.63 38.14 19.64
N LEU A 487 1.85 38.36 19.12
CA LEU A 487 3.03 38.58 19.97
C LEU A 487 2.85 39.84 20.82
N ALA A 488 2.42 40.95 20.20
CA ALA A 488 2.18 42.21 20.89
C ALA A 488 1.10 42.09 21.98
N ASP A 489 0.02 41.34 21.75
CA ASP A 489 -1.05 41.09 22.73
C ASP A 489 -0.53 40.46 24.04
N VAL A 490 0.57 39.69 23.97
CA VAL A 490 1.20 39.04 25.13
C VAL A 490 2.52 39.70 25.53
N GLY A 491 2.80 40.89 24.99
CA GLY A 491 3.99 41.69 25.32
C GLY A 491 5.31 41.12 24.82
N LEU A 492 5.31 40.39 23.71
CA LEU A 492 6.51 39.84 23.06
C LEU A 492 6.83 40.56 21.76
N SER A 493 8.13 40.68 21.45
CA SER A 493 8.60 40.99 20.09
C SER A 493 8.93 39.72 19.30
N TYR A 494 9.22 39.89 18.01
CA TYR A 494 9.76 38.82 17.15
C TYR A 494 11.05 38.22 17.74
N GLU A 495 11.98 39.08 18.16
CA GLU A 495 13.27 38.72 18.74
C GLU A 495 13.14 38.00 20.08
N ASP A 496 12.10 38.28 20.87
CA ASP A 496 11.83 37.54 22.11
C ASP A 496 11.54 36.07 21.82
N VAL A 497 10.76 35.79 20.76
CA VAL A 497 10.45 34.42 20.34
C VAL A 497 11.70 33.72 19.81
N LEU A 498 12.52 34.41 19.01
CA LEU A 498 13.79 33.85 18.53
C LEU A 498 14.72 33.44 19.67
N LYS A 499 14.88 34.32 20.68
CA LYS A 499 15.80 34.08 21.81
C LYS A 499 15.23 33.07 22.81
N ARG A 500 13.92 33.07 23.03
CA ARG A 500 13.24 32.28 24.08
C ARG A 500 11.95 31.64 23.54
N PRO A 501 12.04 30.69 22.58
CA PRO A 501 10.87 30.09 21.94
C PRO A 501 10.04 29.18 22.87
N ASN A 502 10.57 28.83 24.05
CA ASN A 502 9.95 27.92 25.01
C ASN A 502 9.39 28.64 26.26
N GLN A 503 9.23 29.97 26.21
CA GLN A 503 8.69 30.75 27.33
C GLN A 503 7.15 30.64 27.44
N ALA A 504 6.60 30.92 28.62
CA ALA A 504 5.19 30.69 28.93
C ALA A 504 4.21 31.45 28.02
N GLN A 505 4.56 32.68 27.61
CA GLN A 505 3.76 33.46 26.68
C GLN A 505 3.69 32.79 25.29
N VAL A 506 4.80 32.22 24.79
CA VAL A 506 4.82 31.49 23.51
C VAL A 506 3.97 30.23 23.58
N GLU A 507 3.99 29.52 24.72
CA GLU A 507 3.10 28.37 24.93
C GLU A 507 1.62 28.76 24.94
N THR A 508 1.28 29.97 25.37
CA THR A 508 -0.10 30.50 25.27
C THR A 508 -0.50 30.68 23.81
N LEU A 509 0.40 31.19 22.98
CA LEU A 509 0.18 31.34 21.53
C LEU A 509 0.16 30.00 20.79
N ARG A 510 0.99 29.02 21.21
CA ARG A 510 0.94 27.64 20.70
C ARG A 510 -0.44 27.03 20.94
N LYS A 511 -1.01 27.20 22.14
CA LYS A 511 -2.36 26.74 22.48
C LYS A 511 -3.44 27.43 21.65
N ARG A 512 -3.30 28.74 21.39
CA ARG A 512 -4.20 29.47 20.49
C ARG A 512 -4.15 28.88 19.08
N LEU A 513 -2.95 28.70 18.52
CA LEU A 513 -2.76 28.12 17.19
C LEU A 513 -3.34 26.70 17.07
N LEU A 514 -3.13 25.87 18.09
CA LEU A 514 -3.74 24.53 18.16
C LEU A 514 -5.27 24.61 18.22
N LYS A 515 -5.85 25.53 19.01
CA LYS A 515 -7.30 25.73 19.06
C LYS A 515 -7.85 26.10 17.68
N ASP A 516 -7.20 27.02 16.98
CA ASP A 516 -7.61 27.45 15.64
C ASP A 516 -7.49 26.28 14.63
N ALA A 517 -6.41 25.50 14.71
CA ALA A 517 -6.22 24.29 13.91
C ALA A 517 -7.35 23.28 14.12
N PHE A 518 -7.72 23.00 15.37
CA PHE A 518 -8.82 22.08 15.68
C PHE A 518 -10.18 22.65 15.24
N SER A 519 -10.39 23.97 15.32
CA SER A 519 -11.61 24.60 14.81
C SER A 519 -11.77 24.40 13.29
N LEU A 520 -10.69 24.61 12.53
CA LEU A 520 -10.68 24.39 11.07
C LEU A 520 -10.85 22.90 10.72
N TYR A 521 -10.19 22.02 11.47
CA TYR A 521 -10.39 20.57 11.31
C TYR A 521 -11.85 20.16 11.55
N GLU A 522 -12.48 20.66 12.60
CA GLU A 522 -13.88 20.34 12.93
C GLU A 522 -14.86 20.81 11.86
N THR A 523 -14.63 21.96 11.24
CA THR A 523 -15.49 22.46 10.14
C THR A 523 -15.26 21.74 8.81
N ALA A 524 -14.05 21.21 8.58
CA ALA A 524 -13.68 20.59 7.31
C ALA A 524 -13.83 19.06 7.28
N LYS A 525 -13.76 18.37 8.43
CA LYS A 525 -13.67 16.90 8.48
C LYS A 525 -14.83 16.18 7.79
N ASP A 526 -16.05 16.71 7.88
CA ASP A 526 -17.24 16.07 7.32
C ASP A 526 -17.25 16.10 5.79
N ALA A 527 -16.49 17.02 5.16
CA ALA A 527 -16.32 17.04 3.71
C ALA A 527 -15.59 15.79 3.19
N ILE A 528 -14.79 15.11 4.04
CA ILE A 528 -14.15 13.84 3.70
C ILE A 528 -15.22 12.79 3.35
N GLU A 529 -16.39 12.84 3.99
CA GLU A 529 -17.49 11.90 3.73
C GLU A 529 -18.18 12.12 2.39
N ARG A 530 -17.88 13.23 1.71
CA ARG A 530 -18.36 13.51 0.37
C ARG A 530 -17.40 13.03 -0.71
N LEU A 531 -16.16 12.63 -0.37
CA LEU A 531 -15.22 12.05 -1.34
C LEU A 531 -15.72 10.69 -1.85
N PRO A 532 -15.16 10.17 -2.96
CA PRO A 532 -15.37 8.79 -3.39
C PRO A 532 -15.05 7.79 -2.28
N ILE A 533 -15.90 6.77 -2.12
CA ILE A 533 -15.87 5.82 -0.98
C ILE A 533 -14.50 5.16 -0.79
N ASP A 534 -13.80 4.85 -1.88
CA ASP A 534 -12.49 4.21 -1.89
C ASP A 534 -11.37 5.11 -1.32
N ALA A 535 -11.56 6.43 -1.31
CA ALA A 535 -10.58 7.41 -0.82
C ALA A 535 -10.86 7.95 0.60
N ARG A 536 -12.10 7.84 1.10
CA ARG A 536 -12.50 8.41 2.40
C ARG A 536 -11.66 7.90 3.55
N GLY A 537 -11.63 6.58 3.73
CA GLY A 537 -10.91 5.93 4.83
C GLY A 537 -9.42 6.32 4.84
N PRO A 538 -8.70 6.15 3.72
CA PRO A 538 -7.30 6.56 3.63
C PRO A 538 -7.04 8.05 3.92
N ILE A 539 -7.90 8.95 3.42
CA ILE A 539 -7.79 10.39 3.71
C ILE A 539 -8.05 10.69 5.18
N ARG A 540 -9.08 10.08 5.80
CA ARG A 540 -9.29 10.18 7.25
C ARG A 540 -8.03 9.75 7.99
N VAL A 541 -7.41 8.63 7.62
CA VAL A 541 -6.18 8.16 8.28
C VAL A 541 -5.03 9.16 8.13
N ALA A 542 -4.84 9.74 6.96
CA ALA A 542 -3.81 10.74 6.73
C ALA A 542 -4.01 11.99 7.62
N VAL A 543 -5.23 12.53 7.65
CA VAL A 543 -5.60 13.68 8.48
C VAL A 543 -5.45 13.34 9.97
N GLU A 544 -6.07 12.25 10.44
CA GLU A 544 -6.06 11.86 11.85
C GLU A 544 -4.67 11.54 12.36
N SER A 545 -3.83 10.90 11.55
CA SER A 545 -2.44 10.61 11.91
C SER A 545 -1.62 11.88 12.15
N TYR A 546 -1.99 12.98 11.50
CA TYR A 546 -1.31 14.26 11.65
C TYR A 546 -1.93 15.11 12.75
N MET A 547 -3.27 15.16 12.84
CA MET A 547 -3.98 15.82 13.95
C MET A 547 -3.63 15.19 15.31
N GLU A 548 -3.26 13.91 15.35
CA GLU A 548 -2.75 13.26 16.55
C GLU A 548 -1.47 13.92 17.09
N ILE A 549 -0.65 14.53 16.24
CA ILE A 549 0.50 15.34 16.67
C ILE A 549 0.02 16.54 17.48
N GLY A 550 -1.00 17.26 16.99
CA GLY A 550 -1.63 18.36 17.71
C GLY A 550 -2.24 17.94 19.04
N ARG A 551 -2.91 16.77 19.09
CA ARG A 551 -3.47 16.22 20.34
C ARG A 551 -2.39 15.91 21.37
N VAL A 552 -1.24 15.40 20.92
CA VAL A 552 -0.09 15.13 21.79
C VAL A 552 0.55 16.43 22.28
N LEU A 553 0.68 17.44 21.40
CA LEU A 553 1.19 18.76 21.75
C LEU A 553 0.32 19.49 22.79
N GLY A 554 -1.00 19.29 22.76
CA GLY A 554 -1.93 19.90 23.70
C GLY A 554 -1.95 19.28 25.11
N GLN A 555 -1.22 18.19 25.37
CA GLN A 555 -1.21 17.54 26.69
C GLN A 555 -0.38 18.35 27.69
N GLU A 556 -0.91 18.61 28.91
CA GLU A 556 -0.32 19.54 29.90
C GLU A 556 1.14 19.26 30.28
N ASN A 557 1.59 18.00 30.19
CA ASN A 557 2.96 17.59 30.56
C ASN A 557 3.81 17.16 29.36
N TYR A 558 3.39 17.43 28.12
CA TYR A 558 4.15 17.01 26.96
C TYR A 558 5.34 17.93 26.71
N LYS A 559 6.54 17.45 27.04
CA LYS A 559 7.79 18.11 26.63
C LYS A 559 8.16 17.66 25.23
N VAL A 560 8.27 18.60 24.30
CA VAL A 560 8.81 18.38 22.96
C VAL A 560 10.24 17.86 23.11
N LYS A 561 10.48 16.57 22.81
CA LYS A 561 11.82 15.97 22.90
C LYS A 561 12.60 16.26 21.63
N ALA A 562 13.83 16.76 21.77
CA ALA A 562 14.74 17.05 20.65
C ALA A 562 14.12 17.95 19.56
N GLY A 563 13.26 18.90 19.95
CA GLY A 563 12.63 19.84 19.03
C GLY A 563 11.53 19.27 18.12
N ARG A 564 11.10 18.01 18.27
CA ARG A 564 9.97 17.46 17.48
C ARG A 564 9.03 16.59 18.30
N ALA A 565 7.74 16.93 18.30
CA ALA A 565 6.72 16.05 18.84
C ALA A 565 6.60 14.79 17.97
N THR A 566 6.66 13.60 18.58
CA THR A 566 6.53 12.33 17.87
C THR A 566 5.46 11.44 18.48
N VAL A 567 4.64 10.84 17.60
CA VAL A 567 3.63 9.85 18.00
C VAL A 567 4.25 8.45 17.94
N PRO A 568 4.19 7.65 19.03
CA PRO A 568 4.68 6.27 19.03
C PRO A 568 4.07 5.42 17.92
N LYS A 569 4.81 4.42 17.43
CA LYS A 569 4.38 3.56 16.30
C LYS A 569 3.05 2.85 16.59
N LEU A 570 2.89 2.29 17.80
CA LEU A 570 1.66 1.59 18.19
C LEU A 570 0.46 2.54 18.20
N ARG A 571 0.61 3.74 18.76
CA ARG A 571 -0.45 4.77 18.76
C ARG A 571 -0.84 5.17 17.33
N ARG A 572 0.12 5.31 16.40
CA ARG A 572 -0.17 5.55 14.98
C ARG A 572 -0.97 4.41 14.33
N ILE A 573 -0.61 3.15 14.62
CA ILE A 573 -1.34 1.99 14.10
C ILE A 573 -2.78 1.97 14.65
N ILE A 574 -2.96 2.21 15.95
CA ILE A 574 -4.28 2.26 16.58
C ILE A 574 -5.13 3.39 16.00
N VAL A 575 -4.57 4.60 15.84
CA VAL A 575 -5.27 5.72 15.21
C VAL A 575 -5.68 5.36 13.78
N ALA A 576 -4.76 4.83 12.96
CA ALA A 576 -5.09 4.43 11.61
C ALA A 576 -6.22 3.37 11.56
N TRP A 577 -6.12 2.33 12.38
CA TRP A 577 -7.10 1.24 12.39
C TRP A 577 -8.47 1.68 12.93
N THR A 578 -8.51 2.45 14.01
CA THR A 578 -9.77 2.99 14.56
C THR A 578 -10.43 3.96 13.59
N THR A 579 -9.66 4.82 12.93
CA THR A 579 -10.14 5.78 11.93
C THR A 579 -10.71 5.12 10.68
N LEU A 580 -10.11 4.04 10.20
CA LEU A 580 -10.67 3.29 9.06
C LEU A 580 -12.01 2.63 9.39
N ASN A 581 -12.22 2.25 10.65
CA ASN A 581 -13.45 1.60 11.12
C ASN A 581 -14.56 2.59 11.50
N ARG A 582 -14.31 3.91 11.45
CA ARG A 582 -15.38 4.90 11.60
C ARG A 582 -16.34 4.80 10.41
N LYS A 583 -17.64 4.72 10.72
CA LYS A 583 -18.71 4.62 9.73
C LYS A 583 -19.01 5.98 9.12
#